data_AF-A0A2G2PUV7-F1
#
_entry.id   AF-A0A2G2PUV7-F1
#
_cell.length_a   1.000
_cell.length_b   1.000
_cell.length_c   1.000
_cell.angle_alpha   90.00
_cell.angle_beta   90.00
_cell.angle_gamma   90.00
#
_symmetry.space_group_name_H-M   'P 1'
#
loop_
_entity.id
_entity.type
_entity.pdbx_description
1 polymer ?
#
loop_
_entity_poly.entity_id
_entity_poly.type
_entity_poly.pdbx_seq_one_letter_code
_entity_poly.pdbx_strand_id
1 'polypeptide(L)'
;MWTWTDNYAWNPIGKELLMLDIALTSIFFYKTIFWLVTANLTVFGLMQLRKKKFKTAGIVIALTLSYHFTVGQVIDKKCAFHYYSVFHNQSVAEGYIARPIEEAGYEIGEILTEKIVDKEMKYRRYAILGLQKIDYQPATELMGQILFDNSELEIYRADAYETLKTFDNEKSNKLLGEFRKQANDTTENKVVELGEYFYENREK
;
A
#
# COMPACT_ATOMS: atom_id res chain seq x y z
N MET A 1 -7.65 8.15 -28.45
CA MET A 1 -6.62 8.14 -27.39
C MET A 1 -7.28 7.45 -26.20
N TRP A 2 -7.19 6.12 -26.14
CA TRP A 2 -7.68 5.34 -24.99
C TRP A 2 -6.59 5.45 -23.93
N THR A 3 -6.75 6.37 -22.98
CA THR A 3 -5.85 6.47 -21.85
C THR A 3 -6.18 5.33 -20.90
N TRP A 4 -5.15 4.66 -20.37
CA TRP A 4 -5.26 3.58 -19.38
C TRP A 4 -5.94 4.02 -18.04
N THR A 5 -6.39 5.27 -17.98
CA THR A 5 -7.16 5.92 -16.92
C THR A 5 -8.58 5.36 -16.75
N ASP A 6 -9.17 4.75 -17.79
CA ASP A 6 -10.59 4.32 -17.75
C ASP A 6 -10.88 3.29 -16.64
N ASN A 7 -9.87 2.53 -16.21
CA ASN A 7 -9.98 1.61 -15.08
C ASN A 7 -10.03 2.31 -13.72
N TYR A 8 -9.56 3.56 -13.62
CA TYR A 8 -9.43 4.33 -12.39
C TYR A 8 -10.31 5.60 -12.36
N ALA A 9 -11.05 5.87 -13.44
CA ALA A 9 -11.76 7.13 -13.65
C ALA A 9 -13.12 6.90 -14.32
N TRP A 10 -14.09 6.37 -13.57
CA TRP A 10 -15.43 6.07 -14.10
C TRP A 10 -16.30 7.32 -14.24
N ASN A 11 -16.03 8.37 -13.45
CA ASN A 11 -16.65 9.69 -13.62
C ASN A 11 -15.74 10.81 -13.07
N PRO A 12 -14.58 11.10 -13.70
CA PRO A 12 -13.62 12.07 -13.20
C PRO A 12 -14.04 13.51 -13.51
N ILE A 13 -13.79 14.45 -12.59
CA ILE A 13 -14.11 15.87 -12.78
C ILE A 13 -12.81 16.70 -12.81
N GLY A 14 -12.51 17.28 -13.98
CA GLY A 14 -11.49 18.33 -14.15
C GLY A 14 -10.08 17.97 -13.62
N LYS A 15 -9.71 18.51 -12.45
CA LYS A 15 -8.37 18.42 -11.86
C LYS A 15 -7.97 16.97 -11.51
N GLU A 16 -8.92 16.12 -11.13
CA GLU A 16 -8.65 14.71 -10.80
C GLU A 16 -8.13 13.93 -12.02
N LEU A 17 -8.69 14.18 -13.20
CA LEU A 17 -8.27 13.53 -14.45
C LEU A 17 -6.80 13.86 -14.78
N LEU A 18 -6.40 15.12 -14.64
CA LEU A 18 -5.03 15.55 -14.90
C LEU A 18 -4.05 14.91 -13.92
N MET A 19 -4.40 14.85 -12.63
CA MET A 19 -3.56 14.21 -11.61
C MET A 19 -3.42 12.70 -11.85
N LEU A 20 -4.51 12.04 -12.29
CA LEU A 20 -4.48 10.63 -12.67
C LEU A 20 -3.60 10.40 -13.90
N ASP A 21 -3.73 11.20 -14.94
CA ASP A 21 -2.94 11.06 -16.17
C ASP A 21 -1.45 11.20 -15.90
N ILE A 22 -1.05 12.23 -15.14
CA ILE A 22 0.35 12.43 -14.74
C ILE A 22 0.84 11.24 -13.93
N ALA A 23 0.10 10.81 -12.91
CA ALA A 23 0.52 9.73 -12.02
C ALA A 23 0.65 8.38 -12.75
N LEU A 24 -0.35 7.99 -13.54
CA LEU A 24 -0.34 6.74 -14.30
C LEU A 24 0.75 6.75 -15.37
N THR A 25 0.94 7.87 -16.06
CA THR A 25 2.00 8.03 -17.06
C THR A 25 3.39 7.89 -16.41
N SER A 26 3.61 8.53 -15.26
CA SER A 26 4.86 8.40 -14.51
C SER A 26 5.13 6.96 -14.08
N ILE A 27 4.15 6.27 -13.49
CA ILE A 27 4.27 4.85 -13.10
C ILE A 27 4.62 3.99 -14.31
N PHE A 28 3.89 4.17 -15.41
CA PHE A 28 4.10 3.43 -16.64
C PHE A 28 5.53 3.61 -17.16
N PHE A 29 6.04 4.85 -17.24
CA PHE A 29 7.39 5.10 -17.73
C PHE A 29 8.46 4.47 -16.82
N TYR A 30 8.37 4.66 -15.50
CA TYR A 30 9.36 4.10 -14.58
C TYR A 30 9.39 2.57 -14.63
N LYS A 31 8.23 1.91 -14.56
CA LYS A 31 8.14 0.45 -14.57
C LYS A 31 8.51 -0.13 -15.94
N THR A 32 8.09 0.51 -17.04
CA THR A 32 8.43 0.04 -18.39
C THR A 32 9.93 0.09 -18.65
N ILE A 33 10.59 1.20 -18.31
CA ILE A 33 12.04 1.33 -18.49
C ILE A 33 12.78 0.29 -17.62
N PHE A 34 12.36 0.12 -16.37
CA PHE A 34 12.94 -0.88 -15.47
C PHE A 34 12.86 -2.30 -16.02
N TRP A 35 11.68 -2.71 -16.45
CA TRP A 35 11.44 -4.05 -16.99
C TRP A 35 12.14 -4.25 -18.33
N LEU A 36 12.20 -3.23 -19.18
CA LEU A 36 12.93 -3.29 -20.44
C LEU A 36 14.41 -3.57 -20.20
N VAL A 37 15.06 -2.86 -19.28
CA VAL A 37 16.48 -3.09 -18.93
C VAL A 37 16.66 -4.48 -18.33
N THR A 38 15.82 -4.87 -17.37
CA THR A 38 15.89 -6.17 -16.68
C THR A 38 15.73 -7.34 -17.68
N ALA A 39 14.76 -7.26 -18.59
CA ALA A 39 14.51 -8.28 -19.60
C ALA A 39 15.68 -8.41 -20.57
N ASN A 40 16.23 -7.29 -21.06
CA ASN A 40 17.37 -7.29 -21.97
C ASN A 40 18.61 -7.92 -21.32
N LEU A 41 18.94 -7.57 -20.08
CA LEU A 41 20.07 -8.15 -19.36
C LEU A 41 19.88 -9.65 -19.09
N THR A 42 18.64 -10.06 -18.76
CA THR A 42 18.29 -11.48 -18.57
C THR A 42 18.48 -12.28 -19.85
N VAL A 43 17.92 -11.80 -20.98
CA VAL A 43 18.09 -12.45 -22.29
C VAL A 43 19.55 -12.52 -22.69
N PHE A 44 20.31 -11.44 -22.49
CA PHE A 44 21.75 -11.43 -22.76
C PHE A 44 22.49 -12.47 -21.92
N GLY A 45 22.19 -12.57 -20.62
CA GLY A 45 22.76 -13.58 -19.73
C GLY A 45 22.48 -15.02 -20.22
N LEU A 46 21.23 -15.31 -20.58
CA LEU A 46 20.83 -16.61 -21.14
C LEU A 46 21.52 -16.92 -22.48
N MET A 47 21.68 -15.93 -23.35
CA MET A 47 22.42 -16.10 -24.60
C MET A 47 23.89 -16.44 -24.37
N GLN A 48 24.54 -15.85 -23.36
CA GLN A 48 25.93 -16.19 -23.01
C GLN A 48 26.07 -17.59 -22.44
N LEU A 49 25.09 -18.07 -21.65
CA LEU A 49 25.03 -19.46 -21.19
C LEU A 49 24.95 -20.42 -22.36
N ARG A 50 24.07 -20.15 -23.34
CA ARG A 50 23.95 -20.96 -24.56
C ARG A 50 25.25 -21.03 -25.36
N LYS A 51 26.01 -19.94 -25.39
CA LYS A 51 27.34 -19.87 -26.03
C LYS A 51 28.46 -20.50 -25.18
N LYS A 52 28.14 -21.17 -24.07
CA LYS A 52 29.09 -21.77 -23.10
C LYS A 52 30.10 -20.77 -22.51
N LYS A 53 29.81 -19.46 -22.56
CA LYS A 53 30.65 -18.42 -21.95
C LYS A 53 30.23 -18.19 -20.50
N PHE A 54 30.49 -19.19 -19.65
CA PHE A 54 30.01 -19.22 -18.27
C PHE A 54 30.49 -18.04 -17.41
N LYS A 55 31.75 -17.61 -17.56
CA LYS A 55 32.30 -16.46 -16.80
C LYS A 55 31.51 -15.17 -17.09
N THR A 56 31.29 -14.85 -18.36
CA THR A 56 30.54 -13.65 -18.75
C THR A 56 29.07 -13.77 -18.38
N ALA A 57 28.47 -14.95 -18.52
CA ALA A 57 27.09 -15.18 -18.12
C ALA A 57 26.88 -14.96 -16.62
N GLY A 58 27.79 -15.49 -15.78
CA GLY A 58 27.73 -15.31 -14.33
C GLY A 58 27.80 -13.84 -13.93
N ILE A 59 28.72 -13.06 -14.53
CA ILE A 59 28.84 -11.62 -14.27
C ILE A 59 27.54 -10.89 -14.66
N VAL A 60 27.00 -11.17 -15.85
CA VAL A 60 25.76 -10.54 -16.31
C VAL A 60 24.60 -10.87 -15.37
N ILE A 61 24.42 -12.14 -14.99
CA ILE A 61 23.33 -12.56 -14.10
C ILE A 61 23.46 -11.87 -12.73
N ALA A 62 24.68 -11.83 -12.16
CA ALA A 62 24.92 -11.14 -10.90
C ALA A 62 24.60 -9.64 -10.99
N LEU A 63 25.00 -8.97 -12.09
CA LEU A 63 24.68 -7.57 -12.34
C LEU A 63 23.17 -7.36 -12.51
N THR A 64 22.48 -8.24 -13.25
CA THR A 64 21.01 -8.18 -13.42
C THR A 64 20.30 -8.28 -12.08
N LEU A 65 20.70 -9.23 -11.22
CA LEU A 65 20.11 -9.40 -9.89
C LEU A 65 20.38 -8.15 -9.03
N SER A 66 21.62 -7.68 -8.98
CA SER A 66 21.98 -6.47 -8.22
C SER A 66 21.20 -5.25 -8.70
N TYR A 67 21.10 -5.05 -10.02
CA TYR A 67 20.28 -3.99 -10.62
C TYR A 67 18.81 -4.14 -10.24
N HIS A 68 18.24 -5.33 -10.38
CA HIS A 68 16.82 -5.59 -10.10
C HIS A 68 16.46 -5.24 -8.66
N PHE A 69 17.27 -5.68 -7.69
CA PHE A 69 17.01 -5.39 -6.27
C PHE A 69 17.26 -3.92 -5.92
N THR A 70 18.37 -3.34 -6.34
CA THR A 70 18.73 -1.96 -5.93
C THR A 70 17.89 -0.90 -6.65
N VAL A 71 17.80 -0.99 -7.98
CA VAL A 71 17.04 -0.02 -8.79
C VAL A 71 15.54 -0.27 -8.65
N GLY A 72 15.11 -1.51 -8.44
CA GLY A 72 13.71 -1.84 -8.13
C GLY A 72 13.21 -1.07 -6.91
N GLN A 73 13.93 -1.14 -5.79
CA GLN A 73 13.58 -0.38 -4.57
C GLN A 73 13.52 1.13 -4.80
N VAL A 74 14.47 1.69 -5.56
CA VAL A 74 14.47 3.13 -5.88
C VAL A 74 13.24 3.52 -6.72
N ILE A 75 12.87 2.67 -7.67
CA ILE A 75 11.70 2.91 -8.53
C ILE A 75 10.40 2.78 -7.74
N ASP A 76 10.29 1.77 -6.87
CA ASP A 76 9.11 1.58 -6.04
C ASP A 76 8.89 2.78 -5.11
N LYS A 77 9.95 3.29 -4.47
CA LYS A 77 9.91 4.54 -3.68
C LYS A 77 9.47 5.75 -4.50
N LYS A 78 9.98 5.91 -5.72
CA LYS A 78 9.57 7.01 -6.61
C LYS A 78 8.12 6.89 -7.06
N CYS A 79 7.65 5.66 -7.27
CA CYS A 79 6.28 5.40 -7.68
C CYS A 79 5.27 5.50 -6.53
N ALA A 80 5.68 5.33 -5.27
CA ALA A 80 4.79 5.38 -4.10
C ALA A 80 3.90 6.64 -4.07
N PHE A 81 4.48 7.81 -4.31
CA PHE A 81 3.73 9.06 -4.39
C PHE A 81 2.73 9.08 -5.56
N HIS A 82 3.11 8.54 -6.71
CA HIS A 82 2.22 8.44 -7.86
C HIS A 82 1.06 7.48 -7.59
N TYR A 83 1.31 6.34 -6.95
CA TYR A 83 0.25 5.42 -6.53
C TYR A 83 -0.69 6.06 -5.51
N TYR A 84 -0.16 6.84 -4.56
CA TYR A 84 -1.00 7.63 -3.66
C TYR A 84 -1.85 8.66 -4.41
N SER A 85 -1.27 9.34 -5.40
CA SER A 85 -2.01 10.26 -6.26
C SER A 85 -3.15 9.55 -7.01
N VAL A 86 -2.92 8.32 -7.51
CA VAL A 86 -3.99 7.51 -8.11
C VAL A 86 -5.04 7.16 -7.07
N PHE A 87 -4.64 6.65 -5.91
CA PHE A 87 -5.54 6.29 -4.82
C PHE A 87 -6.47 7.45 -4.39
N HIS A 88 -5.94 8.66 -4.31
CA HIS A 88 -6.69 9.83 -3.87
C HIS A 88 -7.62 10.40 -4.95
N ASN A 89 -7.17 10.38 -6.22
CA ASN A 89 -7.89 11.02 -7.32
C ASN A 89 -8.78 10.06 -8.12
N GLN A 90 -8.72 8.75 -7.89
CA GLN A 90 -9.55 7.77 -8.57
C GLN A 90 -11.05 7.96 -8.28
N SER A 91 -11.86 7.46 -9.20
CA SER A 91 -13.32 7.36 -9.10
C SER A 91 -13.71 5.97 -9.63
N VAL A 92 -13.77 5.00 -8.73
CA VAL A 92 -14.03 3.57 -9.02
C VAL A 92 -15.01 2.98 -8.01
N ALA A 93 -15.58 1.81 -8.31
CA ALA A 93 -16.35 1.05 -7.32
C ALA A 93 -15.48 0.66 -6.11
N GLU A 94 -16.14 0.51 -4.96
CA GLU A 94 -15.55 0.19 -3.66
C GLU A 94 -14.50 -0.93 -3.71
N GLY A 95 -14.80 -2.03 -4.41
CA GLY A 95 -13.88 -3.19 -4.53
C GLY A 95 -12.54 -2.90 -5.22
N TYR A 96 -12.40 -1.76 -5.91
CA TYR A 96 -11.17 -1.37 -6.60
C TYR A 96 -10.41 -0.23 -5.90
N ILE A 97 -10.98 0.37 -4.85
CA ILE A 97 -10.39 1.56 -4.21
C ILE A 97 -9.01 1.25 -3.61
N ALA A 98 -8.83 0.08 -3.00
CA ALA A 98 -7.56 -0.30 -2.36
C ALA A 98 -6.47 -0.73 -3.35
N ARG A 99 -6.82 -0.99 -4.62
CA ARG A 99 -5.90 -1.57 -5.61
C ARG A 99 -4.60 -0.76 -5.80
N PRO A 100 -4.60 0.59 -5.87
CA PRO A 100 -3.36 1.34 -5.99
C PRO A 100 -2.44 1.18 -4.76
N ILE A 101 -3.00 0.94 -3.57
CA ILE A 101 -2.22 0.67 -2.35
C ILE A 101 -1.55 -0.70 -2.46
N GLU A 102 -2.30 -1.71 -2.88
CA GLU A 102 -1.79 -3.07 -3.08
C GLU A 102 -0.70 -3.12 -4.17
N GLU A 103 -0.89 -2.40 -5.28
CA GLU A 103 0.11 -2.32 -6.36
C GLU A 103 1.38 -1.55 -5.97
N ALA A 104 1.28 -0.60 -5.05
CA ALA A 104 2.43 0.15 -4.53
C ALA A 104 3.24 -0.65 -3.51
N GLY A 105 2.59 -1.55 -2.76
CA GLY A 105 3.21 -2.37 -1.72
C GLY A 105 3.72 -1.53 -0.54
N TYR A 106 4.76 -2.01 0.14
CA TYR A 106 5.24 -1.44 1.41
C TYR A 106 5.60 0.07 1.34
N GLU A 107 6.11 0.54 0.20
CA GLU A 107 6.66 1.89 0.06
C GLU A 107 5.60 3.01 0.12
N ILE A 108 4.32 2.73 -0.13
CA ILE A 108 3.25 3.73 0.04
C ILE A 108 2.89 3.96 1.51
N GLY A 109 3.29 3.05 2.41
CA GLY A 109 2.85 3.05 3.79
C GLY A 109 3.22 4.32 4.55
N GLU A 110 4.38 4.91 4.30
CA GLU A 110 4.79 6.17 4.94
C GLU A 110 3.83 7.31 4.58
N ILE A 111 3.48 7.42 3.29
CA ILE A 111 2.58 8.46 2.78
C ILE A 111 1.17 8.26 3.34
N LEU A 112 0.67 7.03 3.38
CA LEU A 112 -0.64 6.74 3.96
C LEU A 112 -0.66 7.09 5.45
N THR A 113 0.37 6.69 6.19
CA THR A 113 0.50 6.99 7.64
C THR A 113 0.46 8.49 7.89
N GLU A 114 1.15 9.30 7.09
CA GLU A 114 1.09 10.77 7.20
C GLU A 114 -0.32 11.31 6.95
N LYS A 115 -1.02 10.76 5.95
CA LYS A 115 -2.28 11.33 5.43
C LYS A 115 -3.52 10.92 6.23
N ILE A 116 -3.55 9.71 6.81
CA ILE A 116 -4.71 9.24 7.59
C ILE A 116 -4.90 9.98 8.93
N VAL A 117 -3.94 10.83 9.32
CA VAL A 117 -4.11 11.75 10.47
C VAL A 117 -5.24 12.74 10.19
N ASP A 118 -5.44 13.13 8.93
CA ASP A 118 -6.55 13.99 8.52
C ASP A 118 -7.88 13.21 8.55
N LYS A 119 -8.79 13.62 9.44
CA LYS A 119 -10.11 12.98 9.60
C LYS A 119 -11.02 13.16 8.38
N GLU A 120 -10.78 14.21 7.60
CA GLU A 120 -11.55 14.52 6.37
C GLU A 120 -10.95 13.88 5.11
N MET A 121 -9.92 13.03 5.27
CA MET A 121 -9.26 12.37 4.15
C MET A 121 -10.25 11.54 3.33
N LYS A 122 -10.33 11.83 2.03
CA LYS A 122 -11.06 10.98 1.06
C LYS A 122 -10.50 9.56 1.12
N TYR A 123 -11.39 8.58 1.28
CA TYR A 123 -11.05 7.15 1.38
C TYR A 123 -10.19 6.77 2.60
N ARG A 124 -10.21 7.55 3.69
CA ARG A 124 -9.44 7.28 4.92
C ARG A 124 -9.55 5.84 5.42
N ARG A 125 -10.76 5.28 5.43
CA ARG A 125 -11.02 3.87 5.79
C ARG A 125 -10.17 2.89 4.98
N TYR A 126 -10.17 3.05 3.65
CA TYR A 126 -9.38 2.19 2.76
C TYR A 126 -7.88 2.42 2.89
N ALA A 127 -7.45 3.60 3.33
CA ALA A 127 -6.04 3.84 3.65
C ALA A 127 -5.60 3.10 4.92
N ILE A 128 -6.44 3.08 5.97
CA ILE A 128 -6.19 2.30 7.21
C ILE A 128 -6.13 0.81 6.89
N LEU A 129 -7.16 0.26 6.22
CA LEU A 129 -7.19 -1.14 5.80
C LEU A 129 -6.09 -1.45 4.76
N GLY A 130 -5.70 -0.45 3.97
CA GLY A 130 -4.58 -0.56 3.03
C GLY A 130 -3.25 -0.80 3.77
N LEU A 131 -2.98 -0.05 4.85
CA LEU A 131 -1.81 -0.26 5.71
C LEU A 131 -1.79 -1.66 6.33
N GLN A 132 -2.95 -2.18 6.72
CA GLN A 132 -3.12 -3.55 7.17
C GLN A 132 -2.75 -4.56 6.06
N LYS A 133 -3.29 -4.40 4.85
CA LYS A 133 -3.05 -5.33 3.73
C LYS A 133 -1.58 -5.42 3.31
N ILE A 134 -0.84 -4.31 3.38
CA ILE A 134 0.59 -4.28 3.05
C ILE A 134 1.49 -4.58 4.26
N ASP A 135 0.92 -4.92 5.42
CA ASP A 135 1.61 -5.15 6.70
C ASP A 135 2.59 -4.03 7.07
N TYR A 136 2.15 -2.76 6.97
CA TYR A 136 2.99 -1.60 7.28
C TYR A 136 3.04 -1.32 8.79
N GLN A 137 3.74 -2.18 9.52
CA GLN A 137 3.91 -2.11 10.97
C GLN A 137 4.44 -0.77 11.53
N PRO A 138 5.23 0.06 10.82
CA PRO A 138 5.60 1.38 11.33
C PRO A 138 4.39 2.26 11.70
N ALA A 139 3.20 2.00 11.15
CA ALA A 139 1.97 2.69 11.51
C ALA A 139 1.36 2.29 12.86
N THR A 140 1.92 1.30 13.59
CA THR A 140 1.36 0.79 14.87
C THR A 140 1.04 1.91 15.87
N GLU A 141 1.91 2.91 16.01
CA GLU A 141 1.66 4.00 16.96
C GLU A 141 0.46 4.84 16.58
N LEU A 142 0.34 5.18 15.30
CA LEU A 142 -0.78 5.95 14.79
C LEU A 142 -2.09 5.17 14.87
N MET A 143 -2.07 3.86 14.61
CA MET A 143 -3.25 3.01 14.83
C MET A 143 -3.69 3.00 16.29
N GLY A 144 -2.73 3.00 17.22
CA GLY A 144 -3.02 3.23 18.64
C GLY A 144 -3.71 4.56 18.88
N GLN A 145 -3.16 5.65 18.34
CA GLN A 145 -3.76 6.99 18.49
C GLN A 145 -5.21 7.02 17.97
N ILE A 146 -5.48 6.45 16.80
CA ILE A 146 -6.84 6.34 16.24
C ILE A 146 -7.74 5.50 17.15
N LEU A 147 -7.27 4.35 17.63
CA LEU A 147 -8.04 3.45 18.51
C LEU A 147 -8.48 4.13 19.81
N PHE A 148 -7.59 4.90 20.44
CA PHE A 148 -7.84 5.58 21.72
C PHE A 148 -8.49 6.97 21.58
N ASP A 149 -8.69 7.49 20.37
CA ASP A 149 -9.32 8.79 20.16
C ASP A 149 -10.86 8.68 20.21
N ASN A 150 -11.46 9.13 21.31
CA ASN A 150 -12.91 9.10 21.50
C ASN A 150 -13.68 10.06 20.58
N SER A 151 -13.00 10.96 19.87
CA SER A 151 -13.61 11.80 18.83
C SER A 151 -13.61 11.13 17.45
N GLU A 152 -12.98 9.96 17.30
CA GLU A 152 -13.09 9.14 16.10
C GLU A 152 -14.41 8.36 16.05
N LEU A 153 -14.90 8.13 14.84
CA LEU A 153 -16.05 7.24 14.63
C LEU A 153 -15.67 5.81 15.01
N GLU A 154 -16.62 5.07 15.60
CA GLU A 154 -16.44 3.67 16.03
C GLU A 154 -15.87 2.78 14.93
N ILE A 155 -16.26 3.01 13.67
CA ILE A 155 -15.77 2.24 12.52
C ILE A 155 -14.26 2.43 12.28
N TYR A 156 -13.73 3.65 12.39
CA TYR A 156 -12.29 3.90 12.22
C TYR A 156 -11.49 3.35 13.38
N ARG A 157 -12.03 3.44 14.60
CA ARG A 157 -11.44 2.82 15.79
C ARG A 157 -11.40 1.29 15.64
N ALA A 158 -12.45 0.68 15.10
CA ALA A 158 -12.53 -0.75 14.83
C ALA A 158 -11.56 -1.18 13.72
N ASP A 159 -11.46 -0.44 12.61
CA ASP A 159 -10.48 -0.71 11.55
C ASP A 159 -9.03 -0.59 12.10
N ALA A 160 -8.76 0.38 12.99
CA ALA A 160 -7.46 0.52 13.65
C ALA A 160 -7.17 -0.63 14.62
N TYR A 161 -8.18 -1.08 15.38
CA TYR A 161 -8.09 -2.28 16.22
C TYR A 161 -7.73 -3.53 15.40
N GLU A 162 -8.45 -3.75 14.29
CA GLU A 162 -8.22 -4.86 13.36
C GLU A 162 -6.81 -4.81 12.77
N THR A 163 -6.37 -3.61 12.40
CA THR A 163 -5.03 -3.36 11.85
C THR A 163 -3.95 -3.71 12.88
N LEU A 164 -4.07 -3.22 14.12
CA LEU A 164 -3.14 -3.56 15.22
C LEU A 164 -3.08 -5.06 15.46
N LYS A 165 -4.24 -5.73 15.46
CA LYS A 165 -4.32 -7.19 15.64
C LYS A 165 -3.65 -7.95 14.51
N THR A 166 -3.68 -7.40 13.29
CA THR A 166 -3.03 -7.99 12.12
C THR A 166 -1.52 -7.80 12.13
N PHE A 167 -1.02 -6.64 12.58
CA PHE A 167 0.42 -6.39 12.70
C PHE A 167 1.12 -7.31 13.72
N ASP A 168 0.39 -7.77 14.75
CA ASP A 168 0.84 -8.77 15.75
C ASP A 168 2.28 -8.56 16.28
N ASN A 169 2.67 -7.30 16.48
CA ASN A 169 3.94 -6.96 17.10
C ASN A 169 3.75 -6.62 18.59
N GLU A 170 4.85 -6.60 19.35
CA GLU A 170 4.83 -6.36 20.79
C GLU A 170 4.07 -5.08 21.17
N LYS A 171 4.29 -3.99 20.42
CA LYS A 171 3.65 -2.71 20.67
C LYS A 171 2.16 -2.76 20.35
N SER A 172 1.76 -3.39 19.24
CA SER A 172 0.35 -3.61 18.90
C SER A 172 -0.36 -4.43 19.98
N ASN A 173 0.23 -5.54 20.40
CA ASN A 173 -0.33 -6.41 21.44
C ASN A 173 -0.47 -5.69 22.78
N LYS A 174 0.47 -4.83 23.14
CA LYS A 174 0.38 -3.96 24.31
C LYS A 174 -0.78 -2.97 24.20
N LEU A 175 -0.90 -2.25 23.08
CA LEU A 175 -1.98 -1.28 22.85
C LEU A 175 -3.37 -1.94 22.91
N LEU A 176 -3.53 -3.10 22.27
CA LEU A 176 -4.78 -3.86 22.32
C LEU A 176 -5.11 -4.33 23.74
N GLY A 177 -4.11 -4.80 24.48
CA GLY A 177 -4.27 -5.19 25.88
C GLY A 177 -4.66 -4.03 26.79
N GLU A 178 -4.10 -2.84 26.57
CA GLU A 178 -4.47 -1.61 27.28
C GLU A 178 -5.90 -1.18 26.93
N PHE A 179 -6.27 -1.21 25.65
CA PHE A 179 -7.61 -0.83 25.18
C PHE A 179 -8.69 -1.74 25.78
N ARG A 180 -8.50 -3.06 25.73
CA ARG A 180 -9.43 -4.04 26.30
C ARG A 180 -9.61 -3.89 27.82
N LYS A 181 -8.58 -3.45 28.55
CA LYS A 181 -8.68 -3.19 30.00
C LYS A 181 -9.47 -1.91 30.32
N GLN A 182 -9.47 -0.95 29.39
CA GLN A 182 -10.22 0.30 29.51
C GLN A 182 -11.67 0.16 29.06
N ALA A 183 -12.01 -0.91 28.33
CA ALA A 183 -13.35 -1.21 27.81
C ALA A 183 -14.38 -1.58 28.89
N ASN A 184 -14.55 -0.72 29.88
CA ASN A 184 -15.58 -0.81 30.91
C ASN A 184 -16.87 -0.08 30.52
N ASP A 185 -16.85 0.67 29.41
CA ASP A 185 -18.00 1.39 28.85
C ASP A 185 -18.55 0.67 27.61
N THR A 186 -19.81 0.90 27.31
CA THR A 186 -20.56 0.27 26.22
C THR A 186 -19.99 0.58 24.84
N THR A 187 -19.33 1.73 24.66
CA THR A 187 -18.77 2.16 23.37
C THR A 187 -17.49 1.41 23.01
N GLU A 188 -16.55 1.30 23.93
CA GLU A 188 -15.28 0.58 23.74
C GLU A 188 -15.53 -0.90 23.47
N ASN A 189 -16.51 -1.50 24.14
CA ASN A 189 -16.91 -2.87 23.89
C ASN A 189 -17.43 -3.07 22.45
N LYS A 190 -18.22 -2.13 21.91
CA LYS A 190 -18.64 -2.17 20.50
C LYS A 190 -17.46 -2.07 19.55
N VAL A 191 -16.48 -1.21 19.83
CA VAL A 191 -15.27 -1.09 19.01
C VAL A 191 -14.50 -2.42 18.98
N VAL A 192 -14.36 -3.08 20.13
CA VAL A 192 -13.75 -4.42 20.22
C VAL A 192 -14.56 -5.44 19.42
N GLU A 193 -15.88 -5.53 19.64
CA GLU A 193 -16.76 -6.47 18.94
C GLU A 193 -16.70 -6.29 17.41
N LEU A 194 -16.74 -5.05 16.93
CA LEU A 194 -16.62 -4.73 15.50
C LEU A 194 -15.24 -5.10 14.94
N GLY A 195 -14.16 -4.75 15.65
CA GLY A 195 -12.80 -5.06 15.21
C GLY A 195 -12.52 -6.57 15.19
N GLU A 196 -13.06 -7.32 16.16
CA GLU A 196 -13.01 -8.78 16.16
C GLU A 196 -13.81 -9.36 14.99
N TYR A 197 -15.03 -8.86 14.75
CA TYR A 197 -15.85 -9.28 13.61
C TYR A 197 -15.16 -9.04 12.26
N PHE A 198 -14.54 -7.88 12.05
CA PHE A 198 -13.80 -7.61 10.81
C PHE A 198 -12.60 -8.55 10.66
N TYR A 199 -11.83 -8.75 11.73
CA TYR A 199 -10.67 -9.65 11.73
C TYR A 199 -11.04 -11.10 11.38
N GLU A 200 -12.16 -11.61 11.90
CA GLU A 200 -12.61 -12.98 11.66
C GLU A 200 -13.15 -13.19 10.24
N ASN A 201 -13.79 -12.16 9.66
CA ASN A 201 -14.43 -12.23 8.35
C ASN A 201 -13.55 -11.72 7.20
N ARG A 202 -12.27 -11.43 7.45
CA ARG A 202 -11.35 -11.03 6.39
C ARG A 202 -11.15 -12.17 5.38
N GLU A 203 -11.19 -11.84 4.10
CA GLU A 203 -10.78 -12.77 3.03
C GLU A 203 -9.30 -13.14 3.25
N LYS A 204 -9.00 -14.45 3.37
CA LYS A 204 -7.64 -14.98 3.56
C LYS A 204 -6.94 -15.24 2.25
#